data_AF-A0A7V9U370-F1
#
_entry.id   AF-A0A7V9U370-F1
#
_cell.length_a   1.000
_cell.length_b   1.000
_cell.length_c   1.000
_cell.angle_alpha   90.00
_cell.angle_beta   90.00
_cell.angle_gamma   90.00
#
_symmetry.space_group_name_H-M   'P 1'
#
loop_
_entity.id
_entity.type
_entity.pdbx_description
1 polymer ?
#
loop_
_entity_poly.entity_id
_entity_poly.type
_entity_poly.pdbx_seq_one_letter_code
_entity_poly.pdbx_strand_id
1 'polypeptide(L)'
;MSFWSRFSGGKSKSEQKRLDYLSEGLALERQGDYEAALTSYQLALRDEPTNYRVLQNMAIAFSRTGRLTEAIRCYRRALEIQPKLSGAHYGLAFLLLRRGETSDAAFHLESFLMDPPAPSAEADRWIKHAKETLDRIRTTDVPPGDRLETGEYPEISD
;
A
#
# COMPACT_ATOMS: atom_id res chain seq x y z
N MET A 1 -24.52 6.98 62.37
CA MET A 1 -23.30 7.79 62.22
C MET A 1 -22.27 6.97 61.45
N SER A 2 -21.75 7.55 60.36
CA SER A 2 -20.86 7.02 59.30
C SER A 2 -19.98 5.82 59.66
N PHE A 3 -20.11 4.67 59.01
CA PHE A 3 -19.82 4.34 57.59
C PHE A 3 -18.33 4.46 57.24
N TRP A 4 -17.58 3.42 57.59
CA TRP A 4 -16.33 3.08 56.93
C TRP A 4 -16.60 2.89 55.43
N SER A 5 -16.21 3.85 54.61
CA SER A 5 -15.94 3.65 53.20
C SER A 5 -15.25 4.90 52.68
N ARG A 6 -13.98 4.75 52.32
CA ARG A 6 -13.34 5.45 51.19
C ARG A 6 -11.92 4.89 51.00
N PHE A 7 -11.88 3.62 50.62
CA PHE A 7 -10.81 3.11 49.77
C PHE A 7 -11.47 2.60 48.47
N SER A 8 -11.91 3.55 47.65
CA SER A 8 -12.23 3.35 46.23
C SER A 8 -11.37 4.40 45.53
N GLY A 9 -10.27 4.05 44.89
CA GLY A 9 -10.21 3.04 43.85
C GLY A 9 -9.72 3.80 42.63
N GLY A 10 -8.51 3.45 42.19
CA GLY A 10 -7.94 3.77 40.88
C GLY A 10 -8.06 5.20 40.37
N LYS A 11 -6.92 5.89 40.28
CA LYS A 11 -6.68 6.94 39.29
C LYS A 11 -7.50 6.65 38.02
N SER A 12 -8.44 7.52 37.65
CA SER A 12 -8.99 7.52 36.29
C SER A 12 -7.85 7.93 35.37
N LYS A 13 -7.05 6.95 34.97
CA LYS A 13 -6.00 7.07 33.98
C LYS A 13 -6.63 6.74 32.62
N SER A 14 -7.62 7.50 32.19
CA SER A 14 -8.17 7.34 30.83
C SER A 14 -8.97 8.52 30.29
N GLU A 15 -8.81 9.73 30.83
CA GLU A 15 -9.04 10.96 30.04
C GLU A 15 -7.72 11.47 29.44
N GLN A 16 -6.81 10.54 29.11
CA GLN A 16 -5.83 10.82 28.08
C GLN A 16 -6.64 11.08 26.81
N LYS A 17 -6.66 12.33 26.32
CA LYS A 17 -7.00 12.66 24.94
C LYS A 17 -6.32 11.59 24.08
N ARG A 18 -7.10 10.68 23.48
CA ARG A 18 -6.56 9.60 22.66
C ARG A 18 -5.77 10.30 21.55
N LEU A 19 -4.45 10.21 21.62
CA LEU A 19 -3.60 10.81 20.60
C LEU A 19 -3.95 10.09 19.31
N ASP A 20 -4.45 10.85 18.33
CA ASP A 20 -4.77 10.30 17.02
C ASP A 20 -3.48 10.18 16.21
N TYR A 21 -2.73 9.14 16.53
CA TYR A 21 -1.44 8.88 15.89
C TYR A 21 -1.55 8.64 14.38
N LEU A 22 -2.74 8.23 13.88
CA LEU A 22 -2.97 8.11 12.45
C LEU A 22 -2.99 9.50 11.79
N SER A 23 -3.73 10.47 12.34
CA SER A 23 -3.75 11.81 11.76
C SER A 23 -2.41 12.54 11.89
N GLU A 24 -1.69 12.32 13.00
CA GLU A 24 -0.32 12.81 13.18
C GLU A 24 0.63 12.21 12.11
N GLY A 25 0.62 10.89 11.94
CA GLY A 25 1.46 10.24 10.93
C GLY A 25 1.17 10.72 9.51
N LEU A 26 -0.11 10.91 9.17
CA LEU A 26 -0.51 11.50 7.89
C LEU A 26 -0.04 12.95 7.73
N ALA A 27 0.00 13.74 8.80
CA ALA A 27 0.50 15.10 8.75
C ALA A 27 2.01 15.15 8.53
N LEU A 28 2.77 14.27 9.20
CA LEU A 28 4.22 14.12 9.03
C LEU A 28 4.58 13.63 7.63
N GLU A 29 3.82 12.67 7.08
CA GLU A 29 4.00 12.19 5.70
C GLU A 29 3.83 13.33 4.68
N ARG A 30 2.82 14.19 4.85
CA ARG A 30 2.62 15.36 3.97
C ARG A 30 3.76 16.38 4.06
N GLN A 31 4.48 16.40 5.18
CA GLN A 31 5.69 17.22 5.36
C GLN A 31 6.96 16.54 4.83
N GLY A 32 6.87 15.28 4.41
CA GLY A 32 8.00 14.47 3.96
C GLY A 32 8.82 13.85 5.10
N ASP A 33 8.38 14.00 6.36
CA ASP A 33 9.04 13.38 7.50
C ASP A 33 8.55 11.93 7.70
N TYR A 34 9.04 11.05 6.82
CA TYR A 34 8.62 9.66 6.79
C TYR A 34 9.06 8.85 8.02
N GLU A 35 10.18 9.20 8.67
CA GLU A 35 10.64 8.49 9.87
C GLU A 35 9.79 8.82 11.09
N ALA A 36 9.44 10.11 11.28
CA ALA A 36 8.50 10.49 12.31
C ALA A 36 7.10 9.91 12.04
N ALA A 37 6.65 9.94 10.78
CA ALA A 37 5.38 9.34 10.39
C ALA A 37 5.29 7.85 10.73
N LEU A 38 6.37 7.09 10.49
CA LEU A 38 6.44 5.67 10.86
C LEU A 38 6.35 5.44 12.36
N THR A 39 6.93 6.33 13.17
CA THR A 39 6.80 6.26 14.63
C THR A 39 5.35 6.44 15.06
N SER A 40 4.66 7.45 14.51
CA SER A 40 3.23 7.65 14.79
C SER A 40 2.38 6.47 14.28
N TYR A 41 2.65 5.94 13.09
CA TYR A 41 1.92 4.78 12.59
C TYR A 41 2.13 3.52 13.43
N GLN A 42 3.34 3.27 13.96
CA GLN A 42 3.58 2.17 14.90
C GLN A 42 2.75 2.31 16.18
N LEU A 43 2.60 3.54 16.69
CA LEU A 43 1.74 3.81 17.84
C LEU A 43 0.25 3.62 17.49
N ALA A 44 -0.19 4.06 16.31
CA ALA A 44 -1.55 3.82 15.83
C ALA A 44 -1.86 2.30 15.71
N LEU A 45 -0.90 1.52 15.20
CA LEU A 45 -1.04 0.08 15.05
C LEU A 45 -1.01 -0.67 16.39
N ARG A 46 -0.38 -0.11 17.43
CA ARG A 46 -0.45 -0.67 18.79
C ARG A 46 -1.88 -0.61 19.34
N ASP A 47 -2.60 0.46 19.04
CA ASP A 47 -3.98 0.65 19.48
C ASP A 47 -4.97 -0.16 18.62
N GLU A 48 -4.73 -0.26 17.31
CA GLU A 48 -5.53 -1.07 16.38
C GLU A 48 -4.65 -1.92 15.45
N PRO A 49 -4.24 -3.14 15.87
CA PRO A 49 -3.28 -3.98 15.13
C PRO A 49 -3.74 -4.46 13.76
N THR A 50 -5.05 -4.37 13.49
CA THR A 50 -5.67 -4.80 12.23
C THR A 50 -6.08 -3.62 11.35
N ASN A 51 -5.60 -2.40 11.63
CA ASN A 51 -5.90 -1.26 10.79
C ASN A 51 -5.11 -1.32 9.47
N TYR A 52 -5.74 -1.86 8.42
CA TYR A 52 -5.11 -2.00 7.11
C TYR A 52 -4.71 -0.65 6.49
N ARG A 53 -5.36 0.45 6.84
CA ARG A 53 -5.03 1.80 6.34
C ARG A 53 -3.72 2.29 6.93
N VAL A 54 -3.50 2.07 8.23
CA VAL A 54 -2.21 2.35 8.89
C VAL A 54 -1.11 1.51 8.25
N LEU A 55 -1.34 0.21 8.06
CA LEU A 55 -0.37 -0.68 7.41
C LEU A 55 -0.02 -0.24 5.97
N GLN A 56 -1.02 0.19 5.19
CA GLN A 56 -0.80 0.72 3.85
C GLN A 56 0.07 1.98 3.86
N ASN A 57 -0.21 2.93 4.76
CA ASN A 57 0.59 4.17 4.86
C ASN A 57 2.01 3.89 5.37
N MET A 58 2.19 2.96 6.32
CA MET A 58 3.51 2.49 6.73
C MET A 58 4.29 1.92 5.54
N ALA A 59 3.64 1.13 4.68
CA ALA A 59 4.29 0.57 3.51
C ALA A 59 4.76 1.65 2.51
N ILE A 60 3.97 2.71 2.34
CA ILE A 60 4.34 3.88 1.53
C ILE A 60 5.55 4.59 2.14
N ALA A 61 5.52 4.88 3.44
CA ALA A 61 6.63 5.54 4.14
C ALA A 61 7.92 4.69 4.14
N PHE A 62 7.82 3.38 4.33
CA PHE A 62 8.94 2.45 4.19
C PHE A 62 9.50 2.45 2.76
N SER A 63 8.63 2.48 1.73
CA SER A 63 9.06 2.56 0.33
C SER A 63 9.83 3.85 0.04
N ARG A 64 9.36 4.99 0.58
CA ARG A 64 10.00 6.32 0.43
C ARG A 64 11.35 6.41 1.12
N THR A 65 11.55 5.65 2.19
CA THR A 65 12.81 5.57 2.94
C THR A 65 13.73 4.43 2.46
N GLY A 66 13.39 3.74 1.37
CA GLY A 66 14.21 2.66 0.79
C GLY A 66 14.16 1.33 1.53
N ARG A 67 13.34 1.20 2.58
CA ARG A 67 13.13 -0.02 3.38
C ARG A 67 12.12 -0.94 2.70
N LEU A 68 12.52 -1.51 1.56
CA LEU A 68 11.60 -2.24 0.67
C LEU A 68 11.05 -3.53 1.27
N THR A 69 11.83 -4.21 2.13
CA THR A 69 11.41 -5.46 2.77
C THR A 69 10.26 -5.22 3.75
N GLU A 70 10.38 -4.17 4.55
CA GLU A 70 9.38 -3.73 5.52
C GLU A 70 8.12 -3.27 4.81
N ALA A 71 8.27 -2.53 3.70
CA ALA A 71 7.14 -2.11 2.87
C ALA A 71 6.35 -3.30 2.31
N ILE A 72 7.03 -4.30 1.74
CA ILE A 72 6.39 -5.53 1.25
C ILE A 72 5.64 -6.26 2.38
N ARG A 73 6.26 -6.38 3.56
CA ARG A 73 5.62 -7.02 4.72
C ARG A 73 4.36 -6.28 5.15
N CYS A 74 4.38 -4.95 5.19
CA CYS A 74 3.22 -4.13 5.52
C CYS A 74 2.10 -4.26 4.49
N TYR A 75 2.41 -4.24 3.19
CA TYR A 75 1.40 -4.46 2.15
C TYR A 75 0.78 -5.86 2.21
N ARG A 76 1.60 -6.91 2.37
CA ARG A 76 1.09 -8.28 2.53
C ARG A 76 0.16 -8.39 3.73
N ARG A 77 0.55 -7.83 4.88
CA ARG A 77 -0.30 -7.81 6.07
C ARG A 77 -1.60 -7.02 5.86
N ALA A 78 -1.55 -5.90 5.15
CA ALA A 78 -2.76 -5.15 4.81
C ALA A 78 -3.70 -5.98 3.92
N LEU A 79 -3.17 -6.74 2.96
CA LEU A 79 -3.94 -7.62 2.07
C LEU A 79 -4.48 -8.87 2.79
N GLU A 80 -3.80 -9.37 3.81
CA GLU A 80 -4.36 -10.43 4.68
C GLU A 80 -5.64 -9.97 5.40
N ILE A 81 -5.73 -8.67 5.74
CA ILE A 81 -6.88 -8.07 6.44
C ILE A 81 -7.95 -7.62 5.45
N GLN A 82 -7.55 -6.94 4.37
CA GLN A 82 -8.43 -6.41 3.33
C GLN A 82 -7.93 -6.88 1.95
N PRO A 83 -8.39 -8.06 1.48
CA PRO A 83 -7.88 -8.67 0.24
C PRO A 83 -8.15 -7.87 -1.04
N LYS A 84 -9.10 -6.94 -1.04
CA LYS A 84 -9.44 -6.09 -2.19
C LYS A 84 -8.81 -4.70 -2.11
N LEU A 85 -7.78 -4.51 -1.29
CA LEU A 85 -7.16 -3.19 -1.12
C LEU A 85 -6.33 -2.83 -2.36
N SER A 86 -6.99 -2.21 -3.35
CA SER A 86 -6.43 -1.86 -4.66
C SER A 86 -5.06 -1.17 -4.58
N GLY A 87 -4.93 -0.16 -3.71
CA GLY A 87 -3.66 0.56 -3.54
C GLY A 87 -2.53 -0.31 -2.95
N ALA A 88 -2.84 -1.33 -2.15
CA ALA A 88 -1.84 -2.27 -1.64
C ALA A 88 -1.41 -3.28 -2.71
N HIS A 89 -2.33 -3.74 -3.56
CA HIS A 89 -1.98 -4.54 -4.73
C HIS A 89 -1.03 -3.79 -5.67
N TYR A 90 -1.34 -2.54 -6.02
CA TYR A 90 -0.47 -1.74 -6.89
C TYR A 90 0.90 -1.47 -6.25
N GLY A 91 0.93 -1.05 -4.98
CA GLY A 91 2.18 -0.79 -4.26
C GLY A 91 3.07 -2.03 -4.13
N LEU A 92 2.47 -3.18 -3.82
CA LEU A 92 3.20 -4.45 -3.74
C LEU A 92 3.73 -4.88 -5.11
N ALA A 93 2.92 -4.80 -6.17
CA ALA A 93 3.37 -5.08 -7.52
C ALA A 93 4.60 -4.24 -7.92
N PHE A 94 4.56 -2.93 -7.64
CA PHE A 94 5.69 -2.03 -7.92
C PHE A 94 6.97 -2.47 -7.21
N LEU A 95 6.88 -2.88 -5.94
CA LEU A 95 8.04 -3.35 -5.17
C LEU A 95 8.56 -4.71 -5.65
N LEU A 96 7.67 -5.61 -6.06
CA LEU A 96 8.04 -6.93 -6.61
C LEU A 96 8.74 -6.80 -7.96
N LEU A 97 8.28 -5.89 -8.84
CA LEU A 97 8.97 -5.56 -10.10
C LEU A 97 10.40 -5.09 -9.84
N ARG A 98 10.62 -4.25 -8.83
CA ARG A 98 11.96 -3.79 -8.44
C ARG A 98 12.87 -4.93 -7.95
N ARG A 99 12.30 -6.04 -7.50
CA ARG A 99 13.03 -7.25 -7.10
C ARG A 99 13.19 -8.27 -8.22
N GLY A 100 12.58 -8.03 -9.39
CA GLY A 100 12.55 -8.99 -10.50
C GLY A 100 11.53 -10.12 -10.29
N GLU A 101 10.65 -10.03 -9.30
CA GLU A 101 9.61 -11.02 -9.00
C GLU A 101 8.39 -10.77 -9.92
N THR A 102 8.55 -10.99 -11.23
CA THR A 102 7.60 -10.58 -12.27
C THR A 102 6.27 -11.33 -12.22
N SER A 103 6.28 -12.64 -11.94
CA SER A 103 5.05 -13.45 -11.86
C SER A 103 4.15 -13.00 -10.70
N ASP A 104 4.72 -12.81 -9.51
CA ASP A 104 3.98 -12.30 -8.34
C ASP A 104 3.49 -10.86 -8.59
N ALA A 105 4.32 -10.03 -9.24
CA ALA A 105 3.90 -8.69 -9.61
C ALA A 105 2.70 -8.71 -10.59
N ALA A 106 2.70 -9.59 -11.58
CA ALA A 106 1.60 -9.73 -12.53
C ALA A 106 0.28 -10.08 -11.82
N PHE A 107 0.30 -11.04 -10.90
CA PHE A 107 -0.86 -11.39 -10.07
C PHE A 107 -1.45 -10.17 -9.33
N HIS A 108 -0.59 -9.36 -8.71
CA HIS A 108 -1.04 -8.17 -8.00
C HIS A 108 -1.52 -7.05 -8.94
N LEU A 109 -0.92 -6.88 -10.14
CA LEU A 109 -1.40 -5.93 -11.14
C LEU A 109 -2.78 -6.33 -11.68
N GLU A 110 -3.01 -7.61 -11.92
CA GLU A 110 -4.32 -8.12 -12.35
C GLU A 110 -5.38 -7.88 -11.26
N SER A 111 -5.04 -8.15 -10.00
CA SER A 111 -5.91 -7.86 -8.86
C SER A 111 -6.24 -6.36 -8.73
N PHE A 112 -5.27 -5.47 -8.96
CA PHE A 112 -5.49 -4.02 -8.98
C PHE A 112 -6.46 -3.59 -10.09
N LEU A 113 -6.36 -4.20 -11.28
CA LEU A 113 -7.23 -3.89 -12.42
C LEU A 113 -8.64 -4.47 -12.29
N MET A 114 -8.85 -5.49 -11.46
CA MET A 114 -10.18 -6.03 -11.16
C MET A 114 -11.03 -5.08 -10.30
N ASP A 115 -10.40 -4.33 -9.39
CA ASP A 115 -11.06 -3.35 -8.51
C ASP A 115 -10.23 -2.05 -8.47
N PRO A 116 -10.22 -1.27 -9.56
CA PRO A 116 -9.40 -0.07 -9.65
C PRO A 116 -9.95 1.03 -8.72
N PRO A 117 -9.09 1.96 -8.28
CA PRO A 117 -9.55 3.12 -7.52
C PRO A 117 -10.51 3.97 -8.35
N ALA A 118 -11.29 4.82 -7.68
CA ALA A 118 -12.20 5.75 -8.34
C ALA A 118 -11.46 6.60 -9.39
N PRO A 119 -12.11 6.90 -10.55
CA PRO A 119 -11.48 7.64 -11.64
C PRO A 119 -10.88 8.97 -11.19
N SER A 120 -9.61 9.16 -11.53
CA SER A 120 -8.84 10.38 -11.27
C SER A 120 -7.61 10.38 -12.18
N ALA A 121 -7.01 11.56 -12.43
CA ALA A 121 -5.81 11.65 -13.24
C ALA A 121 -4.64 10.79 -12.69
N GLU A 122 -4.59 10.57 -11.37
CA GLU A 122 -3.63 9.67 -10.73
C GLU A 122 -3.97 8.20 -11.00
N ALA A 123 -5.24 7.82 -10.80
CA ALA A 123 -5.72 6.48 -11.08
C ALA A 123 -5.48 6.08 -12.55
N ASP A 124 -5.74 6.99 -13.49
CA ASP A 124 -5.53 6.73 -14.92
C ASP A 124 -4.07 6.40 -15.24
N ARG A 125 -3.13 7.11 -14.59
CA ARG A 125 -1.69 6.82 -14.73
C ARG A 125 -1.33 5.44 -14.17
N TRP A 126 -1.85 5.08 -13.00
CA TRP A 126 -1.59 3.77 -12.40
C TRP A 126 -2.20 2.63 -13.21
N ILE A 127 -3.42 2.80 -13.70
CA ILE A 127 -4.12 1.85 -14.58
C ILE A 127 -3.37 1.66 -15.89
N LYS A 128 -2.95 2.75 -16.54
CA LYS A 128 -2.13 2.69 -17.75
C LYS A 128 -0.83 1.93 -17.51
N HIS A 129 -0.09 2.30 -16.45
CA HIS A 129 1.15 1.62 -16.07
C HIS A 129 0.93 0.12 -15.82
N ALA A 130 -0.14 -0.26 -15.11
CA ALA A 130 -0.45 -1.65 -14.81
C ALA A 130 -0.70 -2.47 -16.09
N LYS A 131 -1.51 -1.95 -17.01
CA LYS A 131 -1.79 -2.61 -18.30
C LYS A 131 -0.53 -2.80 -19.14
N GLU A 132 0.23 -1.73 -19.36
CA GLU A 132 1.47 -1.78 -20.14
C GLU A 132 2.51 -2.72 -19.52
N THR A 133 2.57 -2.78 -18.19
CA THR A 133 3.49 -3.68 -17.50
C THR A 133 3.09 -5.13 -17.65
N LEU A 134 1.79 -5.44 -17.55
CA LEU A 134 1.29 -6.80 -17.81
C LEU A 134 1.55 -7.24 -19.26
N ASP A 135 1.35 -6.34 -20.23
CA ASP A 135 1.64 -6.63 -21.63
C ASP A 135 3.14 -6.90 -21.84
N ARG A 136 4.02 -6.12 -21.19
CA ARG A 136 5.47 -6.38 -21.21
C ARG A 136 5.82 -7.74 -20.59
N ILE A 137 5.31 -8.06 -19.41
CA ILE A 137 5.57 -9.35 -18.73
C ILE A 137 5.13 -10.51 -19.64
N ARG A 138 3.93 -10.42 -20.20
CA ARG A 138 3.40 -11.44 -21.12
C ARG A 138 4.29 -11.61 -22.34
N THR A 139 4.66 -10.52 -23.01
CA THR A 139 5.51 -10.57 -24.22
C THR A 139 6.95 -11.03 -23.95
N THR A 140 7.47 -10.85 -22.74
CA THR A 140 8.76 -11.43 -22.34
C THR A 140 8.66 -12.92 -22.02
N ASP A 141 7.51 -13.39 -21.56
CA ASP A 141 7.26 -14.81 -21.27
C ASP A 141 6.84 -15.61 -22.52
N VAL A 142 6.41 -14.95 -23.61
CA VAL A 142 6.21 -15.61 -24.91
C VAL A 142 7.58 -16.04 -25.46
N PRO A 143 7.84 -17.34 -25.69
CA PRO A 143 9.08 -17.80 -26.28
C PRO A 143 9.30 -17.12 -27.64
N PRO A 144 10.56 -16.86 -28.06
CA PRO A 144 10.86 -16.04 -29.24
C PRO A 144 10.14 -16.45 -30.53
N GLY A 145 9.72 -17.71 -30.67
CA GLY A 145 9.00 -18.24 -31.83
C GLY A 145 7.49 -17.98 -31.86
N ASP A 146 6.88 -17.58 -30.74
CA ASP A 146 5.42 -17.38 -30.63
C ASP A 146 5.02 -15.90 -30.58
N ARG A 147 5.99 -14.98 -30.72
CA ARG A 147 5.69 -13.56 -30.87
C ARG A 147 5.00 -13.37 -32.21
N LEU A 148 3.69 -13.17 -32.20
CA LEU A 148 2.96 -12.67 -33.35
C LEU A 148 3.59 -11.32 -33.70
N GLU A 149 4.35 -11.28 -34.80
CA GLU A 149 4.73 -10.05 -35.48
C GLU A 149 3.42 -9.37 -35.89
N THR A 150 2.90 -8.51 -35.02
CA THR A 150 1.83 -7.58 -35.39
C THR A 150 2.47 -6.53 -36.29
N GLY A 151 2.66 -6.92 -37.54
CA GLY A 151 2.81 -6.00 -38.65
C GLY A 151 1.56 -5.14 -38.73
N GLU A 152 1.77 -3.83 -38.71
CA GLU A 152 1.05 -2.79 -39.46
C GLU A 152 1.53 -1.43 -38.94
N TYR A 153 2.67 -0.97 -39.44
CA TYR A 153 2.92 0.46 -39.54
C TYR A 153 2.19 0.93 -40.80
N PRO A 154 1.30 1.94 -40.75
CA PRO A 154 0.73 2.49 -41.96
C PRO A 154 1.84 3.15 -42.77
N GLU A 155 2.03 2.67 -44.01
CA GLU A 155 2.72 3.42 -45.06
C GLU A 155 1.99 4.75 -45.24
N ILE A 156 2.70 5.86 -44.99
CA ILE A 156 2.25 7.18 -45.42
C ILE A 156 3.00 7.47 -46.71
N SER A 157 2.34 7.21 -47.83
CA SER A 157 2.66 7.78 -49.13
C SER A 157 1.80 9.03 -49.34
N ASP A 158 2.44 10.19 -49.39
CA ASP A 158 2.44 11.12 -50.53
C ASP A 158 3.42 12.27 -50.26
#